data_AF-A0A6G1R5E3-F1
#
_entry.id   AF-A0A6G1R5E3-F1
#
_cell.length_a   1.000
_cell.length_b   1.000
_cell.length_c   1.000
_cell.angle_alpha   90.00
_cell.angle_beta   90.00
_cell.angle_gamma   90.00
#
_symmetry.space_group_name_H-M   'P 1'
#
loop_
_entity.id
_entity.type
_entity.pdbx_description
1 polymer ?
#
loop_
_entity_poly.entity_id
_entity_poly.type
_entity_poly.pdbx_seq_one_letter_code
_entity_poly.pdbx_strand_id
1 'polypeptide(L)'
;NEAVFLESVLEVPIPVRFIFVLLGPSQANMDYHEIGRSISTLMSDKHFHEAAYMADDRQDLLNAINEFLDCSIVIPPSEVEGKDLLKSIATFQKLLLRKRKEREQKSMKEGAVQEAKELCEVKAEEEEEEAEDDPLKRTGIFFGGLVRDIKRRYPKYLSDIRDALHSQCLAAVLFIYFAALSPAITFGGLLGEKTEGLMGVSELIISTSVLGILFSLLGAQPLLVIGFSGPLLVFEEAFYKFCQTQGIEYLTGRVWIGLWLIVFIFIIVAAEGSFLVRYISPFTQEIFAFLISLIFIYETFYKLYKVFAEHPLLKFYPPNVQSGLNASMLSADAMSLGIRMQPNTALLSLILMLGTFFIAFFMRKFKNSRFLGGKARRIIGDFGIPISILVMVLVDYTITDTYTQRGWFIHPMGSSGTFPMWMMFASAIPALLVFILIFMETQITTLIVS
;
A
#
# COMPACT_ATOMS: atom_id res chain seq x y z
N ASN A 1 -14.35 25.08 -61.50
CA ASN A 1 -14.93 24.06 -60.60
C ASN A 1 -14.36 22.70 -60.95
N GLU A 2 -13.13 22.45 -60.54
CA GLU A 2 -12.55 21.10 -60.60
C GLU A 2 -12.95 20.37 -59.33
N ALA A 3 -13.48 19.15 -59.47
CA ALA A 3 -13.79 18.30 -58.33
C ALA A 3 -12.46 17.80 -57.73
N VAL A 4 -12.26 18.01 -56.44
CA VAL A 4 -11.08 17.53 -55.70
C VAL A 4 -11.47 16.28 -54.94
N PHE A 5 -10.68 15.21 -55.09
CA PHE A 5 -10.89 13.95 -54.39
C PHE A 5 -10.37 14.07 -52.95
N LEU A 6 -11.23 13.82 -51.97
CA LEU A 6 -10.87 13.87 -50.54
C LEU A 6 -10.48 12.46 -50.07
N GLU A 7 -9.20 12.10 -50.24
CA GLU A 7 -8.66 10.73 -50.04
C GLU A 7 -8.73 10.19 -48.59
N SER A 8 -9.22 10.96 -47.60
CA SER A 8 -9.21 10.55 -46.18
C SER A 8 -10.55 10.70 -45.44
N VAL A 9 -11.65 10.97 -46.14
CA VAL A 9 -12.95 11.25 -45.47
C VAL A 9 -13.71 9.98 -45.10
N LEU A 10 -13.48 8.86 -45.80
CA LEU A 10 -14.13 7.57 -45.54
C LEU A 10 -13.12 6.43 -45.69
N GLU A 11 -12.43 6.05 -44.61
CA GLU A 11 -11.56 4.86 -44.58
C GLU A 11 -12.36 3.55 -44.65
N VAL A 12 -13.67 3.59 -44.35
CA VAL A 12 -14.55 2.41 -44.27
C VAL A 12 -15.87 2.70 -45.00
N PRO A 13 -16.39 1.76 -45.83
CA PRO A 13 -17.65 1.92 -46.56
C PRO A 13 -18.85 1.75 -45.62
N ILE A 14 -19.09 2.74 -44.76
CA ILE A 14 -20.23 2.81 -43.85
C ILE A 14 -21.26 3.75 -44.49
N PRO A 15 -22.57 3.43 -44.47
CA PRO A 15 -23.60 4.33 -44.96
C PRO A 15 -23.56 5.67 -44.19
N VAL A 16 -23.24 6.75 -44.90
CA VAL A 16 -23.18 8.11 -44.35
C VAL A 16 -24.58 8.71 -44.42
N ARG A 17 -25.22 8.89 -43.26
CA ARG A 17 -26.55 9.51 -43.17
C ARG A 17 -26.49 11.03 -43.00
N PHE A 18 -25.41 11.56 -42.45
CA PHE A 18 -25.23 12.99 -42.17
C PHE A 18 -23.93 13.50 -42.77
N ILE A 19 -24.01 14.60 -43.51
CA ILE A 19 -22.86 15.35 -44.00
C ILE A 19 -22.98 16.77 -43.47
N PHE A 20 -22.00 17.19 -42.68
CA PHE A 20 -21.88 18.58 -42.27
C PHE A 20 -20.90 19.29 -43.21
N VAL A 21 -21.39 20.30 -43.94
CA VAL A 21 -20.57 21.13 -44.82
C VAL A 21 -20.60 22.56 -44.31
N LEU A 22 -19.43 23.08 -43.95
CA LEU A 22 -19.24 24.47 -43.57
C LEU A 22 -18.53 25.22 -44.69
N LEU A 23 -19.21 26.20 -45.28
CA LEU A 23 -18.66 27.06 -46.32
C LEU A 23 -18.48 28.46 -45.75
N GLY A 24 -17.31 29.05 -45.95
CA GLY A 24 -17.06 30.42 -45.50
C GLY A 24 -15.89 31.08 -46.25
N PRO A 25 -15.73 32.40 -46.09
CA PRO A 25 -14.70 33.17 -46.78
C PRO A 25 -13.30 32.89 -46.22
N SER A 26 -12.29 32.92 -47.08
CA SER A 26 -10.89 32.63 -46.74
C SER A 26 -10.23 33.63 -45.78
N GLN A 27 -10.89 34.77 -45.49
CA GLN A 27 -10.35 35.87 -44.69
C GLN A 27 -11.12 36.12 -43.38
N ALA A 28 -12.11 35.28 -43.02
CA ALA A 28 -12.77 35.42 -41.73
C ALA A 28 -11.83 35.00 -40.60
N ASN A 29 -11.90 35.74 -39.48
CA ASN A 29 -11.21 35.45 -38.21
C ASN A 29 -11.82 34.22 -37.50
N MET A 30 -12.18 33.21 -38.27
CA MET A 30 -13.01 32.08 -37.87
C MET A 30 -12.27 30.79 -38.21
N ASP A 31 -11.82 30.08 -37.19
CA ASP A 31 -11.09 28.83 -37.36
C ASP A 31 -12.05 27.70 -37.70
N TYR A 32 -12.21 27.42 -39.00
CA TYR A 32 -13.05 26.32 -39.50
C TYR A 32 -12.71 24.96 -38.87
N HIS A 33 -11.44 24.77 -38.51
CA HIS A 33 -10.97 23.57 -37.81
C HIS A 33 -11.60 23.40 -36.43
N GLU A 34 -11.69 24.47 -35.63
CA GLU A 34 -12.25 24.40 -34.27
C GLU A 34 -13.77 24.20 -34.29
N ILE A 35 -14.45 24.75 -35.30
CA ILE A 35 -15.88 24.48 -35.52
C ILE A 35 -16.09 23.00 -35.88
N GLY A 36 -15.26 22.44 -36.75
CA GLY A 36 -15.28 21.01 -37.09
C GLY A 36 -15.05 20.11 -35.88
N ARG A 37 -14.06 20.44 -35.03
CA ARG A 37 -13.80 19.72 -33.77
C ARG A 37 -14.98 19.78 -32.79
N SER A 38 -15.61 20.95 -32.68
CA SER A 38 -16.77 21.13 -31.80
C SER A 38 -17.96 20.26 -32.23
N ILE A 39 -18.25 20.22 -33.54
CA ILE A 39 -19.33 19.38 -34.09
C ILE A 39 -18.98 17.90 -34.02
N SER A 40 -17.72 17.51 -34.21
CA SER A 40 -17.27 16.13 -34.02
C SER A 40 -17.45 15.67 -32.57
N THR A 41 -17.20 16.56 -31.61
CA THR A 41 -17.39 16.27 -30.18
C THR A 41 -18.87 16.08 -29.85
N LEU A 42 -19.75 16.95 -30.38
CA LEU A 42 -21.20 16.81 -30.27
C LEU A 42 -21.68 15.47 -30.83
N MET A 43 -21.25 15.11 -32.05
CA MET A 43 -21.66 13.87 -32.72
C MET A 43 -21.06 12.60 -32.10
N SER A 44 -20.03 12.73 -31.24
CA SER A 44 -19.48 11.61 -30.47
C SER A 44 -20.34 11.26 -29.25
N ASP A 45 -21.20 12.17 -28.79
CA ASP A 45 -22.15 11.87 -27.72
C ASP A 45 -23.32 11.06 -28.26
N LYS A 46 -23.60 9.93 -27.62
CA LYS A 46 -24.64 8.98 -28.07
C LYS A 46 -26.04 9.59 -28.00
N HIS A 47 -26.33 10.42 -26.98
CA HIS A 47 -27.66 11.00 -26.81
C HIS A 47 -27.92 12.10 -27.84
N PHE A 48 -26.93 12.98 -28.05
CA PHE A 48 -27.01 13.98 -29.12
C PHE A 48 -27.13 13.31 -30.49
N HIS A 49 -26.37 12.25 -30.74
CA HIS A 49 -26.44 11.47 -31.97
C HIS A 49 -27.86 10.90 -32.18
N GLU A 50 -28.43 10.23 -31.18
CA GLU A 50 -29.79 9.67 -31.27
C GLU A 50 -30.86 10.77 -31.47
N ALA A 51 -30.77 11.88 -30.74
CA ALA A 51 -31.68 13.02 -30.89
C ALA A 51 -31.58 13.64 -32.29
N ALA A 52 -30.37 13.80 -32.82
CA ALA A 52 -30.15 14.31 -34.17
C ALA A 52 -30.68 13.35 -35.27
N TYR A 53 -30.74 12.05 -34.99
CA TYR A 53 -31.33 11.06 -35.90
C TYR A 53 -32.86 11.07 -35.93
N MET A 54 -33.47 11.46 -34.81
CA MET A 54 -34.94 11.53 -34.64
C MET A 54 -35.49 12.95 -34.87
N ALA A 55 -34.62 13.94 -35.09
CA ALA A 55 -35.02 15.31 -35.32
C ALA A 55 -35.67 15.46 -36.70
N ASP A 56 -36.94 15.87 -36.70
CA ASP A 56 -37.69 16.18 -37.92
C ASP A 56 -37.58 17.68 -38.25
N ASP A 57 -37.47 18.54 -37.21
CA ASP A 57 -37.40 19.99 -37.34
C ASP A 57 -36.09 20.59 -36.81
N ARG A 58 -35.76 21.79 -37.30
CA ARG A 58 -34.59 22.58 -36.83
C ARG A 58 -34.63 22.82 -35.31
N GLN A 59 -35.83 22.97 -34.76
CA GLN A 59 -36.03 23.23 -33.33
C GLN A 59 -35.58 22.04 -32.48
N ASP A 60 -35.79 20.81 -32.95
CA ASP A 60 -35.37 19.60 -32.24
C ASP A 60 -33.85 19.50 -32.16
N LEU A 61 -33.16 19.82 -33.25
CA LEU A 61 -31.71 19.86 -33.27
C LEU A 61 -31.14 20.95 -32.34
N LEU A 62 -31.76 22.15 -32.33
CA LEU A 62 -31.37 23.22 -31.41
C LEU A 62 -31.60 22.83 -29.94
N ASN A 63 -32.70 22.13 -29.66
CA ASN A 63 -32.99 21.60 -28.32
C ASN A 63 -31.95 20.55 -27.91
N ALA A 64 -31.58 19.64 -28.81
CA ALA A 64 -30.54 18.64 -28.57
C ALA A 64 -29.16 19.30 -28.29
N ILE A 65 -28.81 20.37 -29.01
CA ILE A 65 -27.57 21.12 -28.74
C ILE A 65 -27.61 21.75 -27.35
N ASN A 66 -28.71 22.41 -26.99
CA ASN A 66 -28.86 23.03 -25.67
C ASN A 66 -28.77 21.99 -24.55
N GLU A 67 -29.40 20.82 -24.74
CA GLU A 67 -29.37 19.73 -23.76
C GLU A 67 -27.96 19.15 -23.56
N PHE A 68 -27.18 19.04 -24.65
CA PHE A 68 -25.77 18.68 -24.55
C PHE A 68 -24.96 19.73 -23.78
N LEU A 69 -25.19 21.01 -24.05
CA LEU A 69 -24.49 22.11 -23.37
C LEU A 69 -24.81 22.16 -21.87
N ASP A 70 -26.06 21.88 -21.47
CA ASP A 70 -26.47 21.79 -20.06
C ASP A 70 -25.72 20.69 -19.29
N CYS A 71 -25.27 19.65 -19.99
CA CYS A 71 -24.49 18.54 -19.42
C CYS A 71 -22.97 18.71 -19.57
N SER A 72 -22.53 19.78 -20.23
CA SER A 72 -21.12 20.03 -20.54
C SER A 72 -20.51 20.99 -19.52
N ILE A 73 -19.37 20.60 -18.95
CA ILE A 73 -18.62 21.45 -18.02
C ILE A 73 -17.54 22.17 -18.82
N VAL A 74 -17.65 23.49 -18.93
CA VAL A 74 -16.65 24.33 -19.59
C VAL A 74 -15.62 24.76 -18.55
N ILE A 75 -14.36 24.38 -18.77
CA ILE A 75 -13.26 24.74 -17.89
C ILE A 75 -12.41 25.82 -18.56
N PRO A 76 -12.14 26.96 -17.91
CA PRO A 76 -11.24 27.96 -18.45
C PRO A 76 -9.81 27.38 -18.53
N PRO A 77 -9.08 27.61 -19.63
CA PRO A 77 -7.75 27.01 -19.84
C PRO A 77 -6.70 27.45 -18.81
N SER A 78 -6.92 28.58 -18.13
CA SER A 78 -6.02 29.12 -17.12
C SER A 78 -6.05 28.39 -15.76
N GLU A 79 -7.04 27.52 -15.50
CA GLU A 79 -7.28 26.91 -14.17
C GLU A 79 -7.00 25.40 -14.13
N VAL A 80 -6.45 24.82 -15.19
CA VAL A 80 -6.19 23.36 -15.27
C VAL A 80 -4.86 22.99 -14.59
N GLU A 81 -4.73 23.31 -13.31
CA GLU A 81 -3.59 22.90 -12.48
C GLU A 81 -3.99 21.73 -11.58
N GLY A 82 -3.83 20.49 -12.09
CA GLY A 82 -3.83 19.28 -11.26
C GLY A 82 -4.76 18.14 -11.69
N LYS A 83 -4.31 16.90 -11.43
CA LYS A 83 -5.07 15.67 -11.71
C LYS A 83 -6.28 15.47 -10.79
N ASP A 84 -6.27 16.08 -9.61
CA ASP A 84 -7.34 15.92 -8.61
C ASP A 84 -8.58 16.74 -8.94
N LEU A 85 -8.42 17.90 -9.58
CA LEU A 85 -9.54 18.69 -10.11
C LEU A 85 -10.34 17.87 -11.14
N LEU A 86 -9.64 17.14 -12.03
CA LEU A 86 -10.26 16.29 -13.04
C LEU A 86 -11.12 15.17 -12.42
N LYS A 87 -10.69 14.57 -11.29
CA LYS A 87 -11.48 13.57 -10.57
C LYS A 87 -12.77 14.17 -10.00
N SER A 88 -12.69 15.37 -9.43
CA SER A 88 -13.86 16.10 -8.92
C SER A 88 -14.83 16.52 -10.03
N ILE A 89 -14.32 16.80 -11.22
CA ILE A 89 -15.14 17.18 -12.37
C ILE A 89 -15.85 15.95 -12.95
N ALA A 90 -15.16 14.81 -13.03
CA ALA A 90 -15.78 13.56 -13.49
C ALA A 90 -16.94 13.13 -12.58
N THR A 91 -16.81 13.26 -11.25
CA THR A 91 -17.91 12.99 -10.32
C THR A 91 -19.06 13.97 -10.46
N PHE A 92 -18.77 15.27 -10.68
CA PHE A 92 -19.80 16.28 -10.91
C PHE A 92 -20.54 16.08 -12.24
N GLN A 93 -19.82 15.73 -13.32
CA GLN A 93 -20.42 15.41 -14.62
C GLN A 93 -21.35 14.20 -14.52
N LYS A 94 -20.95 13.14 -13.80
CA LYS A 94 -21.82 11.99 -13.50
C LYS A 94 -23.08 12.40 -12.72
N LEU A 95 -22.97 13.33 -11.77
CA LEU A 95 -24.13 13.84 -11.03
C LEU A 95 -25.11 14.60 -11.93
N LEU A 96 -24.62 15.40 -12.89
CA LEU A 96 -25.47 16.08 -13.86
C LEU A 96 -26.20 15.09 -14.76
N LEU A 97 -25.50 14.06 -15.26
CA LEU A 97 -26.11 12.98 -16.05
C LEU A 97 -27.15 12.18 -15.24
N ARG A 98 -26.90 11.94 -13.95
CA ARG A 98 -27.86 11.27 -13.06
C ARG A 98 -29.12 12.12 -12.84
N LYS A 99 -28.96 13.42 -12.56
CA LYS A 99 -30.09 14.35 -12.44
C LYS A 99 -30.92 14.43 -13.73
N ARG A 100 -30.28 14.28 -14.89
CA ARG A 100 -30.96 14.20 -16.19
C ARG A 100 -31.82 12.93 -16.30
N LYS A 101 -31.24 11.75 -16.05
CA LYS A 101 -32.00 10.48 -16.03
C LYS A 101 -33.19 10.54 -15.07
N GLU A 102 -33.03 11.18 -13.91
CA GLU A 102 -34.11 11.38 -12.94
C GLU A 102 -35.23 12.31 -13.45
N ARG A 103 -34.91 13.31 -14.29
CA ARG A 103 -35.91 14.17 -14.94
C ARG A 103 -36.65 13.45 -16.06
N GLU A 104 -35.94 12.68 -16.88
CA GLU A 104 -36.53 11.85 -17.94
C GLU A 104 -37.43 10.75 -17.36
N GLN A 105 -37.01 10.11 -16.27
CA GLN A 105 -37.87 9.15 -15.55
C GLN A 105 -39.10 9.81 -14.91
N LYS A 106 -38.99 11.08 -14.47
CA LYS A 106 -40.15 11.83 -13.95
C LYS A 106 -41.12 12.21 -15.07
N SER A 107 -40.63 12.65 -16.24
CA SER A 107 -41.50 12.95 -17.39
C SER A 107 -42.15 11.69 -17.98
N MET A 108 -41.46 10.54 -17.98
CA MET A 108 -42.03 9.26 -18.39
C MET A 108 -43.08 8.71 -17.41
N LYS A 109 -42.93 8.98 -16.09
CA LYS A 109 -43.92 8.58 -15.06
C LYS A 109 -45.23 9.35 -15.13
N GLU A 110 -45.27 10.52 -15.78
CA GLU A 110 -46.50 11.30 -15.99
C GLU A 110 -47.29 10.86 -17.23
N GLY A 111 -46.76 9.97 -18.09
CA GLY A 111 -47.36 9.61 -19.38
C GLY A 111 -47.81 8.17 -19.61
N ALA A 112 -47.37 7.17 -18.80
CA ALA A 112 -47.71 5.78 -19.09
C ALA A 112 -47.86 4.92 -17.82
N VAL A 113 -49.10 4.84 -17.33
CA VAL A 113 -49.52 3.77 -16.43
C VAL A 113 -49.79 2.54 -17.30
N GLN A 114 -48.90 1.56 -17.31
CA GLN A 114 -49.16 0.15 -16.90
C GLN A 114 -48.13 -0.88 -17.41
N GLU A 115 -47.28 -0.57 -18.39
CA GLU A 115 -46.28 -1.54 -18.91
C GLU A 115 -44.89 -1.41 -18.26
N ALA A 116 -44.66 -0.37 -17.45
CA ALA A 116 -43.35 -0.07 -16.86
C ALA A 116 -42.94 -0.95 -15.66
N LYS A 117 -43.76 -1.90 -15.20
CA LYS A 117 -43.45 -2.68 -13.98
C LYS A 117 -42.43 -3.80 -14.21
N GLU A 118 -42.51 -4.54 -15.31
CA GLU A 118 -41.57 -5.65 -15.56
C GLU A 118 -40.22 -5.15 -16.10
N LEU A 119 -40.18 -4.08 -16.90
CA LEU A 119 -38.93 -3.49 -17.38
C LEU A 119 -38.20 -2.64 -16.33
N CYS A 120 -38.91 -2.05 -15.35
CA CYS A 120 -38.26 -1.36 -14.23
C CYS A 120 -37.66 -2.33 -13.22
N GLU A 121 -38.23 -3.53 -13.02
CA GLU A 121 -37.65 -4.51 -12.10
C GLU A 121 -36.33 -5.07 -12.65
N VAL A 122 -36.26 -5.39 -13.95
CA VAL A 122 -35.02 -5.87 -14.58
C VAL A 122 -33.94 -4.76 -14.68
N LYS A 123 -34.33 -3.51 -14.98
CA LYS A 123 -33.37 -2.38 -14.96
C LYS A 123 -32.96 -1.94 -13.56
N ALA A 124 -33.82 -2.12 -12.55
CA ALA A 124 -33.43 -1.85 -11.17
C ALA A 124 -32.42 -2.89 -10.66
N GLU A 125 -32.54 -4.16 -11.08
CA GLU A 125 -31.55 -5.20 -10.80
C GLU A 125 -30.21 -4.94 -11.51
N GLU A 126 -30.21 -4.44 -12.75
CA GLU A 126 -28.97 -4.05 -13.47
C GLU A 126 -28.35 -2.73 -12.96
N GLU A 127 -29.16 -1.73 -12.53
CA GLU A 127 -28.66 -0.46 -11.98
C GLU A 127 -28.20 -0.58 -10.51
N GLU A 128 -28.65 -1.58 -9.75
CA GLU A 128 -28.11 -1.90 -8.42
C GLU A 128 -26.70 -2.53 -8.49
N GLU A 129 -26.34 -3.21 -9.58
CA GLU A 129 -24.98 -3.70 -9.81
C GLU A 129 -23.97 -2.57 -10.17
N GLU A 130 -24.44 -1.46 -10.75
CA GLU A 130 -23.60 -0.29 -11.10
C GLU A 130 -23.60 0.84 -10.05
N ALA A 131 -24.41 0.75 -9.00
CA ALA A 131 -24.32 1.66 -7.86
C ALA A 131 -23.05 1.36 -7.07
N GLU A 132 -21.91 2.00 -7.45
CA GLU A 132 -20.59 1.95 -6.80
C GLU A 132 -20.68 1.46 -5.34
N ASP A 133 -20.52 0.15 -5.16
CA ASP A 133 -20.80 -0.51 -3.90
C ASP A 133 -19.71 -0.14 -2.90
N ASP A 134 -19.97 0.90 -2.09
CA ASP A 134 -19.03 1.46 -1.10
C ASP A 134 -18.57 0.35 -0.14
N PRO A 135 -17.31 -0.10 -0.21
CA PRO A 135 -16.82 -1.25 0.57
C PRO A 135 -16.83 -1.01 2.08
N LEU A 136 -16.97 0.24 2.51
CA LEU A 136 -16.96 0.63 3.93
C LEU A 136 -18.38 0.90 4.48
N LYS A 137 -19.42 0.70 3.67
CA LYS A 137 -20.81 0.88 4.10
C LYS A 137 -21.25 -0.29 5.01
N ARG A 138 -21.89 0.06 6.13
CA ARG A 138 -22.44 -0.95 7.05
C ARG A 138 -23.54 -1.76 6.38
N THR A 139 -23.46 -3.09 6.52
CA THR A 139 -24.46 -4.04 6.05
C THR A 139 -25.57 -4.27 7.08
N GLY A 140 -25.30 -4.01 8.37
CA GLY A 140 -26.29 -4.15 9.45
C GLY A 140 -26.58 -5.61 9.83
N ILE A 141 -25.76 -6.55 9.38
CA ILE A 141 -25.90 -7.99 9.62
C ILE A 141 -24.66 -8.45 10.37
N PHE A 142 -24.81 -9.31 11.39
CA PHE A 142 -23.66 -9.90 12.07
C PHE A 142 -22.72 -10.57 11.06
N PHE A 143 -21.43 -10.17 11.05
CA PHE A 143 -20.42 -10.60 10.07
C PHE A 143 -20.70 -10.23 8.60
N GLY A 144 -21.68 -9.36 8.32
CA GLY A 144 -22.06 -9.01 6.95
C GLY A 144 -20.90 -8.39 6.14
N GLY A 145 -20.13 -7.50 6.76
CA GLY A 145 -18.93 -6.91 6.15
C GLY A 145 -17.88 -7.96 5.75
N LEU A 146 -17.58 -8.92 6.65
CA LEU A 146 -16.62 -9.99 6.38
C LEU A 146 -17.07 -10.88 5.22
N VAL A 147 -18.35 -11.28 5.19
CA VAL A 147 -18.89 -12.12 4.11
C VAL A 147 -18.84 -11.40 2.77
N ARG A 148 -19.12 -10.09 2.77
CA ARG A 148 -19.03 -9.25 1.57
C ARG A 148 -17.60 -9.16 1.04
N ASP A 149 -16.61 -8.99 1.91
CA ASP A 149 -15.19 -8.99 1.52
C ASP A 149 -14.76 -10.33 0.92
N ILE A 150 -15.18 -11.45 1.52
CA ILE A 150 -14.89 -12.80 1.00
C ILE A 150 -15.50 -12.98 -0.39
N LYS A 151 -16.78 -12.62 -0.58
CA LYS A 151 -17.47 -12.72 -1.87
C LYS A 151 -16.79 -11.90 -2.97
N ARG A 152 -16.27 -10.71 -2.62
CA ARG A 152 -15.56 -9.84 -3.57
C ARG A 152 -14.16 -10.36 -3.91
N ARG A 153 -13.46 -10.95 -2.92
CA ARG A 153 -12.05 -11.35 -3.06
C ARG A 153 -11.88 -12.70 -3.73
N TYR A 154 -12.62 -13.73 -3.27
CA TYR A 154 -12.38 -15.11 -3.64
C TYR A 154 -12.42 -15.40 -5.16
N PRO A 155 -13.31 -14.76 -5.97
CA PRO A 155 -13.33 -14.97 -7.42
C PRO A 155 -12.03 -14.55 -8.13
N LYS A 156 -11.30 -13.58 -7.57
CA LYS A 156 -10.05 -13.04 -8.14
C LYS A 156 -8.80 -13.85 -7.73
N TYR A 157 -8.93 -14.77 -6.78
CA TYR A 157 -7.77 -15.47 -6.23
C TYR A 157 -7.02 -16.32 -7.27
N LEU A 158 -7.75 -16.96 -8.18
CA LEU A 158 -7.14 -17.78 -9.23
C LEU A 158 -6.43 -16.94 -10.30
N SER A 159 -6.91 -15.73 -10.59
CA SER A 159 -6.21 -14.81 -11.51
C SER A 159 -4.90 -14.32 -10.91
N ASP A 160 -4.85 -14.06 -9.60
CA ASP A 160 -3.65 -13.55 -8.93
C ASP A 160 -2.45 -14.51 -9.03
N ILE A 161 -2.70 -15.83 -8.97
CA ILE A 161 -1.64 -16.84 -9.17
C ILE A 161 -1.10 -16.81 -10.60
N ARG A 162 -1.98 -16.57 -11.59
CA ARG A 162 -1.59 -16.48 -13.00
C ARG A 162 -0.81 -15.19 -13.28
N ASP A 163 -1.21 -14.09 -12.67
CA ASP A 163 -0.58 -12.77 -12.83
C ASP A 163 0.80 -12.70 -12.16
N ALA A 164 1.03 -13.49 -11.11
CA ALA A 164 2.31 -13.56 -10.41
C ALA A 164 3.49 -14.08 -11.25
N LEU A 165 3.24 -14.69 -12.42
CA LEU A 165 4.28 -15.21 -13.33
C LEU A 165 5.05 -14.12 -14.10
N HIS A 166 4.80 -12.85 -13.84
CA HIS A 166 5.54 -11.76 -14.48
C HIS A 166 6.96 -11.60 -13.91
N SER A 167 7.95 -11.31 -14.76
CA SER A 167 9.35 -11.14 -14.37
C SER A 167 9.59 -10.00 -13.36
N GLN A 168 8.71 -9.00 -13.33
CA GLN A 168 8.77 -7.92 -12.35
C GLN A 168 8.43 -8.41 -10.94
N CYS A 169 7.59 -9.45 -10.81
CA CYS A 169 7.24 -10.05 -9.53
C CYS A 169 8.46 -10.67 -8.87
N LEU A 170 9.37 -11.30 -9.64
CA LEU A 170 10.60 -11.87 -9.09
C LEU A 170 11.51 -10.81 -8.45
N ALA A 171 11.67 -9.65 -9.11
CA ALA A 171 12.43 -8.53 -8.56
C ALA A 171 11.78 -7.97 -7.29
N ALA A 172 10.44 -7.86 -7.28
CA ALA A 172 9.68 -7.43 -6.12
C ALA A 172 9.81 -8.41 -4.95
N VAL A 173 9.75 -9.73 -5.19
CA VAL A 173 9.93 -10.77 -4.16
C VAL A 173 11.29 -10.64 -3.49
N LEU A 174 12.37 -10.53 -4.27
CA LEU A 174 13.72 -10.37 -3.72
C LEU A 174 13.86 -9.08 -2.92
N PHE A 175 13.30 -7.97 -3.40
CA PHE A 175 13.35 -6.69 -2.70
C PHE A 175 12.58 -6.73 -1.38
N ILE A 176 11.33 -7.17 -1.41
CA ILE A 176 10.46 -7.23 -0.22
C ILE A 176 10.99 -8.24 0.79
N TYR A 177 11.61 -9.35 0.36
CA TYR A 177 12.28 -10.30 1.25
C TYR A 177 13.34 -9.60 2.13
N PHE A 178 14.27 -8.86 1.53
CA PHE A 178 15.29 -8.13 2.30
C PHE A 178 14.69 -6.98 3.13
N ALA A 179 13.66 -6.31 2.60
CA ALA A 179 12.97 -5.23 3.30
C ALA A 179 12.20 -5.73 4.53
N ALA A 180 11.66 -6.95 4.51
CA ALA A 180 10.96 -7.56 5.64
C ALA A 180 11.92 -8.26 6.62
N LEU A 181 12.99 -8.89 6.11
CA LEU A 181 13.95 -9.62 6.92
C LEU A 181 14.79 -8.70 7.83
N SER A 182 15.22 -7.54 7.33
CA SER A 182 16.09 -6.62 8.10
C SER A 182 15.42 -6.07 9.38
N PRO A 183 14.17 -5.55 9.33
CA PRO A 183 13.42 -5.20 10.53
C PRO A 183 13.15 -6.41 11.43
N ALA A 184 12.84 -7.58 10.88
CA ALA A 184 12.61 -8.79 11.69
C ALA A 184 13.87 -9.20 12.48
N ILE A 185 15.05 -9.17 11.87
CA ILE A 185 16.31 -9.46 12.59
C ILE A 185 16.57 -8.37 13.62
N THR A 186 16.40 -7.10 13.28
CA THR A 186 16.73 -6.02 14.19
C THR A 186 15.80 -5.97 15.40
N PHE A 187 14.48 -6.00 15.16
CA PHE A 187 13.49 -6.00 16.22
C PHE A 187 13.55 -7.28 17.04
N GLY A 188 13.82 -8.43 16.43
CA GLY A 188 14.03 -9.68 17.15
C GLY A 188 15.27 -9.64 18.05
N GLY A 189 16.34 -8.95 17.63
CA GLY A 189 17.55 -8.75 18.44
C GLY A 189 17.28 -7.83 19.63
N LEU A 190 16.63 -6.69 19.39
CA LEU A 190 16.21 -5.78 20.46
C LEU A 190 15.25 -6.46 21.44
N LEU A 191 14.27 -7.22 20.93
CA LEU A 191 13.33 -7.97 21.76
C LEU A 191 14.06 -9.00 22.62
N GLY A 192 15.06 -9.69 22.07
CA GLY A 192 15.92 -10.62 22.81
C GLY A 192 16.70 -9.96 23.93
N GLU A 193 17.31 -8.79 23.66
CA GLU A 193 18.01 -8.01 24.69
C GLU A 193 17.08 -7.52 25.80
N LYS A 194 15.87 -7.10 25.43
CA LYS A 194 14.89 -6.51 26.38
C LYS A 194 14.12 -7.54 27.20
N THR A 195 13.97 -8.77 26.70
CA THR A 195 13.24 -9.87 27.36
C THR A 195 14.18 -10.91 27.99
N GLU A 196 15.45 -10.54 28.21
CA GLU A 196 16.50 -11.41 28.79
C GLU A 196 16.62 -12.77 28.07
N GLY A 197 16.37 -12.78 26.75
CA GLY A 197 16.47 -13.97 25.90
C GLY A 197 15.24 -14.89 25.88
N LEU A 198 14.11 -14.51 26.51
CA LEU A 198 12.87 -15.29 26.44
C LEU A 198 12.20 -15.21 25.05
N MET A 199 12.37 -14.10 24.33
CA MET A 199 11.81 -13.89 23.00
C MET A 199 12.86 -13.23 22.10
N GLY A 200 13.32 -13.91 21.05
CA GLY A 200 14.44 -13.47 20.24
C GLY A 200 14.16 -13.35 18.75
N VAL A 201 15.25 -13.38 17.99
CA VAL A 201 15.25 -13.28 16.51
C VAL A 201 14.58 -14.49 15.87
N SER A 202 14.84 -15.70 16.39
CA SER A 202 14.30 -16.95 15.86
C SER A 202 12.78 -16.98 15.89
N GLU A 203 12.19 -16.65 17.04
CA GLU A 203 10.74 -16.66 17.26
C GLU A 203 10.07 -15.64 16.34
N LEU A 204 10.69 -14.46 16.19
CA LEU A 204 10.13 -13.41 15.36
C LEU A 204 10.20 -13.73 13.87
N ILE A 205 11.30 -14.34 13.38
CA ILE A 205 11.41 -14.79 11.98
C ILE A 205 10.38 -15.89 11.68
N ILE A 206 10.24 -16.89 12.56
CA ILE A 206 9.26 -17.96 12.39
C ILE A 206 7.83 -17.38 12.39
N SER A 207 7.52 -16.52 13.35
CA SER A 207 6.22 -15.86 13.45
C SER A 207 5.90 -15.06 12.18
N THR A 208 6.84 -14.22 11.73
CA THR A 208 6.65 -13.39 10.54
C THR A 208 6.47 -14.23 9.27
N SER A 209 7.23 -15.32 9.15
CA SER A 209 7.16 -16.22 7.99
C SER A 209 5.83 -16.97 7.92
N VAL A 210 5.40 -17.57 9.03
CA VAL A 210 4.15 -18.33 9.10
C VAL A 210 2.95 -17.40 8.93
N LEU A 211 2.93 -16.26 9.63
CA LEU A 211 1.85 -15.28 9.51
C LEU A 211 1.79 -14.68 8.10
N GLY A 212 2.95 -14.39 7.48
CA GLY A 212 3.01 -13.90 6.10
C GLY A 212 2.44 -14.89 5.09
N ILE A 213 2.75 -16.18 5.22
CA ILE A 213 2.17 -17.23 4.36
C ILE A 213 0.66 -17.34 4.59
N LEU A 214 0.21 -17.41 5.85
CA LEU A 214 -1.22 -17.53 6.15
C LEU A 214 -2.01 -16.32 5.65
N PHE A 215 -1.48 -15.11 5.84
CA PHE A 215 -2.14 -13.88 5.43
C PHE A 215 -2.11 -13.67 3.92
N SER A 216 -1.02 -14.03 3.22
CA SER A 216 -1.00 -13.96 1.75
C SER A 216 -1.99 -14.94 1.10
N LEU A 217 -2.25 -16.10 1.74
CA LEU A 217 -3.23 -17.07 1.26
C LEU A 217 -4.68 -16.69 1.58
N LEU A 218 -4.97 -16.21 2.79
CA LEU A 218 -6.33 -15.98 3.29
C LEU A 218 -6.77 -14.50 3.28
N GLY A 219 -5.83 -13.57 3.07
CA GLY A 219 -6.07 -12.14 3.20
C GLY A 219 -6.89 -11.55 2.06
N ALA A 220 -7.72 -10.56 2.41
CA ALA A 220 -8.46 -9.75 1.44
C ALA A 220 -7.53 -8.86 0.57
N GLN A 221 -6.33 -8.55 1.07
CA GLN A 221 -5.33 -7.72 0.39
C GLN A 221 -3.91 -8.30 0.57
N PRO A 222 -3.43 -9.15 -0.36
CA PRO A 222 -2.13 -9.83 -0.24
C PRO A 222 -0.92 -8.91 -0.49
N LEU A 223 -1.15 -7.66 -0.91
CA LEU A 223 -0.09 -6.66 -1.03
C LEU A 223 0.42 -6.17 0.34
N LEU A 224 -0.35 -6.39 1.41
CA LEU A 224 0.07 -6.04 2.77
C LEU A 224 1.09 -7.05 3.29
N VAL A 225 2.25 -6.54 3.71
CA VAL A 225 3.32 -7.33 4.33
C VAL A 225 3.20 -7.21 5.84
N ILE A 226 2.92 -8.34 6.51
CA ILE A 226 2.89 -8.38 7.98
C ILE A 226 4.32 -8.39 8.50
N GLY A 227 4.59 -7.53 9.49
CA GLY A 227 5.86 -7.49 10.20
C GLY A 227 5.70 -6.97 11.61
N PHE A 228 6.74 -7.13 12.41
CA PHE A 228 6.81 -6.56 13.75
C PHE A 228 7.06 -5.05 13.68
N SER A 229 6.37 -4.28 14.51
CA SER A 229 6.47 -2.81 14.53
C SER A 229 7.13 -2.30 15.81
N GLY A 230 7.67 -1.07 15.74
CA GLY A 230 8.28 -0.39 16.89
C GLY A 230 7.35 -0.25 18.09
N PRO A 231 6.06 0.15 17.92
CA PRO A 231 5.11 0.21 19.03
C PRO A 231 4.89 -1.14 19.72
N LEU A 232 4.89 -2.24 18.97
CA LEU A 232 4.81 -3.59 19.56
C LEU A 232 6.06 -3.92 20.38
N LEU A 233 7.25 -3.52 19.94
CA LEU A 233 8.48 -3.68 20.74
C LEU A 233 8.38 -2.95 22.09
N VAL A 234 7.92 -1.71 22.08
CA VAL A 234 7.79 -0.88 23.29
C VAL A 234 6.76 -1.49 24.24
N PHE A 235 5.64 -1.97 23.71
CA PHE A 235 4.63 -2.67 24.48
C PHE A 235 5.22 -3.93 25.15
N GLU A 236 5.94 -4.76 24.40
CA GLU A 236 6.56 -5.99 24.91
C GLU A 236 7.60 -5.69 26.00
N GLU A 237 8.44 -4.67 25.82
CA GLU A 237 9.39 -4.22 26.84
C GLU A 237 8.68 -3.77 28.12
N ALA A 238 7.60 -2.98 27.99
CA ALA A 238 6.82 -2.52 29.13
C ALA A 238 6.12 -3.68 29.86
N PHE A 239 5.53 -4.60 29.11
CA PHE A 239 4.85 -5.77 29.66
C PHE A 239 5.82 -6.73 30.35
N TYR A 240 7.01 -6.94 29.78
CA TYR A 240 8.07 -7.74 30.40
C TYR A 240 8.50 -7.15 31.75
N LYS A 241 8.81 -5.85 31.79
CA LYS A 241 9.16 -5.15 33.04
C LYS A 241 8.04 -5.21 34.07
N PHE A 242 6.78 -5.05 33.64
CA PHE A 242 5.64 -5.19 34.52
C PHE A 242 5.58 -6.60 35.15
N CYS A 243 5.70 -7.65 34.33
CA CYS A 243 5.71 -9.04 34.80
C CYS A 243 6.86 -9.29 35.79
N GLN A 244 8.06 -8.78 35.50
CA GLN A 244 9.22 -8.90 36.39
C GLN A 244 9.01 -8.21 37.74
N THR A 245 8.42 -7.01 37.76
CA THR A 245 8.13 -6.29 39.03
C THR A 245 7.04 -6.95 39.86
N GLN A 246 6.07 -7.61 39.22
CA GLN A 246 4.97 -8.30 39.90
C GLN A 246 5.29 -9.77 40.23
N GLY A 247 6.43 -10.30 39.77
CA GLY A 247 6.79 -11.71 39.92
C GLY A 247 5.86 -12.66 39.14
N ILE A 248 5.29 -12.18 38.03
CA ILE A 248 4.37 -12.95 37.19
C ILE A 248 5.13 -13.51 35.98
N GLU A 249 4.80 -14.72 35.56
CA GLU A 249 5.40 -15.32 34.38
C GLU A 249 4.98 -14.59 33.09
N TYR A 250 5.96 -14.01 32.40
CA TYR A 250 5.78 -13.23 31.17
C TYR A 250 5.11 -14.04 30.05
N LEU A 251 5.57 -15.26 29.79
CA LEU A 251 5.06 -16.10 28.69
C LEU A 251 3.59 -16.45 28.89
N THR A 252 3.21 -16.85 30.11
CA THR A 252 1.81 -17.15 30.44
C THR A 252 0.92 -15.90 30.35
N GLY A 253 1.40 -14.75 30.83
CA GLY A 253 0.69 -13.48 30.67
C GLY A 253 0.47 -13.08 29.21
N ARG A 254 1.48 -13.32 28.35
CA ARG A 254 1.42 -13.07 26.91
C ARG A 254 0.34 -13.92 26.22
N VAL A 255 0.20 -15.20 26.60
CA VAL A 255 -0.86 -16.07 26.07
C VAL A 255 -2.25 -15.53 26.40
N TRP A 256 -2.48 -15.09 27.64
CA TRP A 256 -3.76 -14.51 28.05
C TRP A 256 -4.09 -13.21 27.32
N ILE A 257 -3.09 -12.35 27.09
CA ILE A 257 -3.25 -11.16 26.23
C ILE A 257 -3.68 -11.59 24.82
N GLY A 258 -3.03 -12.61 24.25
CA GLY A 258 -3.38 -13.18 22.95
C GLY A 258 -4.82 -13.70 22.88
N LEU A 259 -5.30 -14.37 23.93
CA LEU A 259 -6.68 -14.86 23.99
C LEU A 259 -7.69 -13.70 24.03
N TRP A 260 -7.44 -12.66 24.82
CA TRP A 260 -8.29 -11.47 24.84
C TRP A 260 -8.28 -10.71 23.51
N LEU A 261 -7.13 -10.66 22.82
CA LEU A 261 -7.04 -10.10 21.47
C LEU A 261 -7.99 -10.81 20.49
N ILE A 262 -8.05 -12.14 20.52
CA ILE A 262 -8.98 -12.91 19.68
C ILE A 262 -10.43 -12.53 19.99
N VAL A 263 -10.78 -12.40 21.27
CA VAL A 263 -12.12 -11.99 21.69
C VAL A 263 -12.47 -10.58 21.18
N PHE A 264 -11.58 -9.60 21.35
CA PHE A 264 -11.82 -8.23 20.87
C PHE A 264 -11.93 -8.15 19.34
N ILE A 265 -11.07 -8.88 18.62
CA ILE A 265 -11.14 -8.96 17.15
C ILE A 265 -12.48 -9.54 16.73
N PHE A 266 -12.92 -10.64 17.33
CA PHE A 266 -14.20 -11.26 17.00
C PHE A 266 -15.38 -10.32 17.22
N ILE A 267 -15.41 -9.59 18.34
CA ILE A 267 -16.45 -8.59 18.65
C ILE A 267 -16.47 -7.47 17.61
N ILE A 268 -15.30 -6.92 17.27
CA ILE A 268 -15.21 -5.78 16.34
C ILE A 268 -15.54 -6.19 14.90
N VAL A 269 -15.12 -7.38 14.47
CA VAL A 269 -15.49 -7.92 13.16
C VAL A 269 -16.98 -8.21 13.09
N ALA A 270 -17.57 -8.77 14.16
CA ALA A 270 -19.01 -9.02 14.25
C ALA A 270 -19.82 -7.71 14.22
N ALA A 271 -19.30 -6.65 14.83
CA ALA A 271 -19.92 -5.32 14.92
C ALA A 271 -19.62 -4.40 13.71
N GLU A 272 -19.04 -4.93 12.63
CA GLU A 272 -18.68 -4.16 11.42
C GLU A 272 -17.81 -2.91 11.74
N GLY A 273 -16.76 -3.11 12.53
CA GLY A 273 -15.82 -2.04 12.92
C GLY A 273 -15.04 -1.42 11.76
N SER A 274 -15.04 -2.02 10.57
CA SER A 274 -14.46 -1.44 9.35
C SER A 274 -15.08 -0.09 8.99
N PHE A 275 -16.31 0.20 9.43
CA PHE A 275 -16.91 1.52 9.27
C PHE A 275 -16.09 2.67 9.90
N LEU A 276 -15.37 2.41 11.00
CA LEU A 276 -14.58 3.45 11.68
C LEU A 276 -13.48 4.01 10.76
N VAL A 277 -13.02 3.20 9.81
CA VAL A 277 -11.98 3.55 8.84
C VAL A 277 -12.43 4.69 7.93
N ARG A 278 -13.74 4.85 7.70
CA ARG A 278 -14.31 5.96 6.90
C ARG A 278 -14.05 7.34 7.50
N TYR A 279 -13.80 7.42 8.80
CA TYR A 279 -13.47 8.68 9.46
C TYR A 279 -12.00 9.08 9.31
N ILE A 280 -11.15 8.19 8.77
CA ILE A 280 -9.75 8.48 8.52
C ILE A 280 -9.65 9.27 7.22
N SER A 281 -9.44 10.58 7.35
CA SER A 281 -9.28 11.49 6.22
C SER A 281 -7.93 11.30 5.51
N PRO A 282 -7.81 11.70 4.22
CA PRO A 282 -6.52 11.72 3.52
C PRO A 282 -5.44 12.53 4.26
N PHE A 283 -5.83 13.62 4.92
CA PHE A 283 -4.94 14.42 5.76
C PHE A 283 -4.32 13.59 6.89
N THR A 284 -5.11 12.75 7.55
CA THR A 284 -4.63 11.83 8.58
C THR A 284 -3.67 10.81 7.99
N GLN A 285 -3.99 10.23 6.84
CA GLN A 285 -3.16 9.23 6.16
C GLN A 285 -1.78 9.80 5.81
N GLU A 286 -1.73 11.02 5.26
CA GLU A 286 -0.47 11.69 4.90
C GLU A 286 0.41 11.98 6.11
N ILE A 287 -0.17 12.45 7.22
CA ILE A 287 0.57 12.70 8.47
C ILE A 287 1.16 11.40 9.02
N PHE A 288 0.39 10.32 9.04
CA PHE A 288 0.87 9.02 9.52
C PHE A 288 1.97 8.46 8.61
N ALA A 289 1.80 8.52 7.29
CA ALA A 289 2.81 8.07 6.33
C ALA A 289 4.12 8.87 6.47
N PHE A 290 4.02 10.19 6.65
CA PHE A 290 5.17 11.06 6.89
C PHE A 290 5.87 10.72 8.21
N LEU A 291 5.11 10.54 9.29
CA LEU A 291 5.64 10.20 10.62
C LEU A 291 6.39 8.86 10.59
N ILE A 292 5.79 7.83 10.01
CA ILE A 292 6.42 6.50 9.88
C ILE A 292 7.70 6.60 9.05
N SER A 293 7.68 7.35 7.95
CA SER A 293 8.86 7.57 7.10
C SER A 293 9.99 8.28 7.86
N LEU A 294 9.65 9.30 8.65
CA LEU A 294 10.61 10.03 9.48
C LEU A 294 11.23 9.13 10.57
N ILE A 295 10.41 8.31 11.24
CA ILE A 295 10.87 7.35 12.25
C ILE A 295 11.83 6.34 11.63
N PHE A 296 11.51 5.75 10.47
CA PHE A 296 12.40 4.80 9.80
C PHE A 296 13.75 5.41 9.40
N ILE A 297 13.74 6.65 8.89
CA ILE A 297 14.98 7.37 8.57
C ILE A 297 15.80 7.60 9.84
N TYR A 298 15.17 8.13 10.90
CA TYR A 298 15.83 8.36 12.18
C TYR A 298 16.43 7.08 12.76
N GLU A 299 15.67 5.98 12.77
CA GLU A 299 16.10 4.70 13.32
C GLU A 299 17.31 4.14 12.56
N THR A 300 17.35 4.32 11.23
CA THR A 300 18.50 3.89 10.40
C THR A 300 19.78 4.62 10.80
N PHE A 301 19.72 5.95 10.96
CA PHE A 301 20.87 6.74 11.42
C PHE A 301 21.22 6.47 12.89
N TYR A 302 20.23 6.22 13.75
CA TYR A 302 20.45 5.84 15.15
C TYR A 302 21.20 4.51 15.26
N LYS A 303 20.85 3.51 14.45
CA LYS A 303 21.60 2.24 14.38
C LYS A 303 23.03 2.44 13.91
N LEU A 304 23.25 3.26 12.88
CA LEU A 304 24.59 3.61 12.45
C LEU A 304 25.37 4.28 13.59
N TYR A 305 24.75 5.22 14.32
CA TYR A 305 25.37 5.85 15.49
C TYR A 305 25.72 4.84 16.58
N LYS A 306 24.85 3.87 16.87
CA LYS A 306 25.12 2.78 17.83
C LYS A 306 26.37 1.98 17.43
N VAL A 307 26.54 1.66 16.14
CA VAL A 307 27.75 1.00 15.61
C VAL A 307 29.00 1.86 15.83
N PHE A 308 28.90 3.18 15.60
CA PHE A 308 30.01 4.11 15.88
C PHE A 308 30.33 4.25 17.38
N ALA A 309 29.33 4.12 18.24
CA ALA A 309 29.51 4.14 19.69
C ALA A 309 30.15 2.84 20.22
N GLU A 310 29.77 1.69 19.65
CA GLU A 310 30.36 0.37 19.98
C GLU A 310 31.78 0.21 19.42
N HIS A 311 32.05 0.80 18.25
CA HIS A 311 33.37 0.79 17.60
C HIS A 311 33.88 2.22 17.35
N PRO A 312 34.30 2.95 18.41
CA PRO A 312 34.75 4.33 18.27
C PRO A 312 36.07 4.41 17.52
N LEU A 313 36.22 5.46 16.71
CA LEU A 313 37.43 5.72 15.94
C LEU A 313 38.56 6.22 16.85
N LEU A 314 39.33 5.29 17.39
CA LEU A 314 40.51 5.59 18.21
C LEU A 314 41.77 5.68 17.35
N LYS A 315 42.69 6.61 17.70
CA LYS A 315 44.02 6.69 17.05
C LYS A 315 44.90 5.49 17.39
N PHE A 316 44.71 4.92 18.57
CA PHE A 316 45.40 3.73 19.06
C PHE A 316 44.35 2.79 19.62
N TYR A 317 44.21 1.60 19.02
CA TYR A 317 43.40 0.54 19.57
C TYR A 317 44.25 -0.25 20.57
N PRO A 318 43.70 -0.66 21.73
CA PRO A 318 44.41 -1.56 22.62
C PRO A 318 44.80 -2.81 21.82
N PRO A 319 46.07 -3.29 21.90
CA PRO A 319 46.45 -4.50 21.20
C PRO A 319 45.52 -5.63 21.64
N ASN A 320 44.95 -6.36 20.67
CA ASN A 320 44.26 -7.61 20.94
C ASN A 320 45.18 -8.43 21.84
N VAL A 321 44.79 -8.64 23.10
CA VAL A 321 45.55 -9.47 24.02
C VAL A 321 45.54 -10.86 23.38
N GLN A 322 46.64 -11.20 22.72
CA GLN A 322 46.87 -12.54 22.20
C GLN A 322 46.57 -13.50 23.35
N SER A 323 45.66 -14.43 23.08
CA SER A 323 45.29 -15.59 23.87
C SER A 323 46.50 -16.51 24.07
N GLY A 324 47.48 -16.02 24.83
CA GLY A 324 48.76 -16.68 25.09
C GLY A 324 49.41 -16.30 26.43
N LEU A 325 48.81 -15.39 27.21
CA LEU A 325 49.30 -15.05 28.56
C LEU A 325 48.18 -15.30 29.58
N ASN A 326 48.47 -16.21 30.51
CA ASN A 326 47.61 -16.68 31.60
C ASN A 326 46.51 -15.70 32.02
N ALA A 327 45.28 -16.04 31.64
CA ALA A 327 44.04 -15.28 31.87
C ALA A 327 43.56 -15.33 33.33
N SER A 328 44.46 -15.12 34.29
CA SER A 328 44.16 -15.15 35.73
C SER A 328 44.38 -13.80 36.43
N MET A 329 44.80 -12.75 35.72
CA MET A 329 45.13 -11.45 36.35
C MET A 329 44.51 -10.20 35.68
N LEU A 330 43.62 -10.34 34.70
CA LEU A 330 42.90 -9.21 34.10
C LEU A 330 41.45 -9.19 34.57
N SER A 331 40.93 -8.02 34.97
CA SER A 331 39.54 -7.88 35.38
C SER A 331 38.60 -8.26 34.24
N ALA A 332 37.48 -8.92 34.57
CA ALA A 332 36.49 -9.39 33.60
C ALA A 332 35.96 -8.24 32.70
N ASP A 333 35.95 -7.01 33.21
CA ASP A 333 35.53 -5.81 32.48
C ASP A 333 36.48 -5.41 31.36
N ALA A 334 37.80 -5.59 31.54
CA ALA A 334 38.81 -5.26 30.52
C ALA A 334 38.83 -6.29 29.37
N MET A 335 38.54 -7.56 29.66
CA MET A 335 38.49 -8.64 28.66
C MET A 335 37.23 -8.52 27.77
N SER A 336 36.10 -8.11 28.34
CA SER A 336 34.87 -7.82 27.59
C SER A 336 35.01 -6.60 26.66
N LEU A 337 35.72 -5.56 27.10
CA LEU A 337 35.91 -4.32 26.33
C LEU A 337 36.87 -4.51 25.14
N GLY A 338 37.95 -5.28 25.32
CA GLY A 338 38.95 -5.54 24.26
C GLY A 338 38.43 -6.40 23.11
N ILE A 339 37.45 -7.28 23.35
CA ILE A 339 36.86 -8.16 22.33
C ILE A 339 35.83 -7.41 21.45
N ARG A 340 35.28 -6.29 21.93
CA ARG A 340 34.22 -5.55 21.22
C ARG A 340 34.71 -4.41 20.34
N MET A 341 35.89 -3.84 20.58
CA MET A 341 36.32 -2.62 19.87
C MET A 341 37.21 -2.97 18.67
N GLN A 342 36.58 -3.24 17.52
CA GLN A 342 37.31 -3.51 16.28
C GLN A 342 37.65 -2.22 15.53
N PRO A 343 38.89 -2.07 15.03
CA PRO A 343 39.27 -0.95 14.19
C PRO A 343 38.56 -0.99 12.83
N ASN A 344 38.20 0.19 12.32
CA ASN A 344 37.64 0.42 10.97
C ASN A 344 36.23 -0.15 10.69
N THR A 345 35.64 -0.96 11.57
CA THR A 345 34.29 -1.53 11.41
C THR A 345 33.21 -0.45 11.26
N ALA A 346 33.28 0.63 12.04
CA ALA A 346 32.33 1.75 11.96
C ALA A 346 32.41 2.48 10.61
N LEU A 347 33.63 2.71 10.10
CA LEU A 347 33.84 3.37 8.81
C LEU A 347 33.37 2.49 7.64
N LEU A 348 33.70 1.20 7.70
CA LEU A 348 33.25 0.23 6.70
C LEU A 348 31.71 0.14 6.66
N SER A 349 31.05 0.09 7.82
CA SER A 349 29.58 0.09 7.93
C SER A 349 28.95 1.34 7.30
N LEU A 350 29.56 2.51 7.48
CA LEU A 350 29.11 3.76 6.84
C LEU A 350 29.28 3.72 5.32
N ILE A 351 30.41 3.20 4.83
CA ILE A 351 30.66 3.05 3.38
C ILE A 351 29.66 2.07 2.76
N LEU A 352 29.40 0.93 3.39
CA LEU A 352 28.42 -0.05 2.91
C LEU A 352 26.99 0.54 2.90
N MET A 353 26.60 1.27 3.95
CA MET A 353 25.28 1.92 4.02
C MET A 353 25.10 2.95 2.90
N LEU A 354 26.02 3.92 2.79
CA LEU A 354 25.94 4.98 1.78
C LEU A 354 26.11 4.41 0.37
N GLY A 355 27.03 3.46 0.20
CA GLY A 355 27.27 2.77 -1.06
C GLY A 355 26.01 2.06 -1.57
N THR A 356 25.36 1.27 -0.72
CA THR A 356 24.10 0.58 -1.08
C THR A 356 23.01 1.59 -1.46
N PHE A 357 22.86 2.66 -0.67
CA PHE A 357 21.87 3.72 -0.94
C PHE A 357 22.12 4.42 -2.27
N PHE A 358 23.35 4.86 -2.54
CA PHE A 358 23.68 5.56 -3.78
C PHE A 358 23.53 4.67 -5.00
N ILE A 359 24.00 3.42 -4.97
CA ILE A 359 23.83 2.49 -6.09
C ILE A 359 22.34 2.27 -6.35
N ALA A 360 21.52 2.03 -5.32
CA ALA A 360 20.08 1.84 -5.48
C ALA A 360 19.40 3.10 -6.05
N PHE A 361 19.77 4.28 -5.57
CA PHE A 361 19.26 5.56 -6.05
C PHE A 361 19.62 5.81 -7.52
N PHE A 362 20.87 5.55 -7.92
CA PHE A 362 21.32 5.69 -9.30
C PHE A 362 20.66 4.66 -10.22
N MET A 363 20.52 3.40 -9.81
CA MET A 363 19.79 2.37 -10.56
C MET A 363 18.32 2.76 -10.77
N ARG A 364 17.68 3.37 -9.76
CA ARG A 364 16.31 3.88 -9.90
C ARG A 364 16.22 5.06 -10.88
N LYS A 365 17.16 6.00 -10.84
CA LYS A 365 17.24 7.09 -11.85
C LYS A 365 17.53 6.56 -13.25
N PHE A 366 18.33 5.49 -13.35
CA PHE A 366 18.71 4.87 -14.61
C PHE A 366 17.49 4.31 -15.37
N LYS A 367 16.45 3.84 -14.66
CA LYS A 367 15.15 3.43 -15.26
C LYS A 367 14.53 4.50 -16.16
N ASN A 368 14.70 5.77 -15.82
CA ASN A 368 14.13 6.91 -16.55
C ASN A 368 15.14 7.58 -17.49
N SER A 369 16.37 7.08 -17.53
CA SER A 369 17.44 7.65 -18.35
C SER A 369 17.29 7.31 -19.83
N ARG A 370 17.89 8.12 -20.71
CA ARG A 370 17.88 7.88 -22.17
C ARG A 370 18.92 6.86 -22.63
N PHE A 371 19.80 6.41 -21.73
CA PHE A 371 20.83 5.41 -22.02
C PHE A 371 20.24 3.98 -22.01
N LEU A 372 20.67 3.14 -22.96
CA LEU A 372 20.24 1.75 -23.23
C LEU A 372 18.85 1.57 -23.87
N GLY A 373 18.66 0.39 -24.50
CA GLY A 373 17.39 -0.03 -25.08
C GLY A 373 16.29 -0.22 -24.03
N GLY A 374 15.04 0.07 -24.41
CA GLY A 374 13.91 0.17 -23.46
C GLY A 374 13.57 -1.10 -22.66
N LYS A 375 13.92 -2.29 -23.16
CA LYS A 375 13.77 -3.57 -22.41
C LYS A 375 14.86 -3.71 -21.33
N ALA A 376 16.13 -3.51 -21.69
CA ALA A 376 17.25 -3.61 -20.76
C ALA A 376 17.14 -2.55 -19.64
N ARG A 377 16.75 -1.31 -19.97
CA ARG A 377 16.55 -0.24 -19.00
C ARG A 377 15.47 -0.57 -17.95
N ARG A 378 14.37 -1.20 -18.36
CA ARG A 378 13.31 -1.64 -17.45
C ARG A 378 13.81 -2.72 -16.50
N ILE A 379 14.50 -3.74 -17.03
CA ILE A 379 15.06 -4.83 -16.22
C ILE A 379 16.08 -4.29 -15.21
N ILE A 380 17.06 -3.50 -15.65
CA ILE A 380 18.10 -2.94 -14.74
C ILE A 380 17.46 -2.02 -13.69
N GLY A 381 16.45 -1.23 -14.07
CA GLY A 381 15.72 -0.38 -13.13
C GLY A 381 14.92 -1.17 -12.10
N ASP A 382 14.26 -2.26 -12.51
CA ASP A 382 13.41 -3.08 -11.63
C ASP A 382 14.26 -3.97 -10.70
N PHE A 383 15.40 -4.50 -11.16
CA PHE A 383 16.36 -5.26 -10.34
C PHE A 383 17.37 -4.38 -9.59
N GLY A 384 17.25 -3.05 -9.69
CA GLY A 384 18.25 -2.12 -9.15
C GLY A 384 18.54 -2.30 -7.66
N ILE A 385 17.52 -2.52 -6.83
CA ILE A 385 17.70 -2.66 -5.38
C ILE A 385 18.37 -4.01 -5.02
N PRO A 386 17.88 -5.18 -5.52
CA PRO A 386 18.59 -6.45 -5.31
C PRO A 386 20.04 -6.43 -5.82
N ILE A 387 20.31 -5.80 -6.96
CA ILE A 387 21.67 -5.66 -7.50
C ILE A 387 22.55 -4.85 -6.55
N SER A 388 22.06 -3.72 -6.01
CA SER A 388 22.80 -2.92 -5.03
C SER A 388 23.18 -3.71 -3.79
N ILE A 389 22.25 -4.50 -3.25
CA ILE A 389 22.49 -5.36 -2.09
C ILE A 389 23.57 -6.38 -2.44
N LEU A 390 23.42 -7.10 -3.57
CA LEU A 390 24.37 -8.13 -4.00
C LEU A 390 25.79 -7.57 -4.20
N VAL A 391 25.91 -6.41 -4.86
CA VAL A 391 27.20 -5.74 -5.08
C VAL A 391 27.86 -5.38 -3.74
N MET A 392 27.11 -4.83 -2.79
CA MET A 392 27.67 -4.43 -1.50
C MET A 392 27.99 -5.61 -0.60
N VAL A 393 27.21 -6.69 -0.67
CA VAL A 393 27.54 -7.97 -0.02
C VAL A 393 28.81 -8.59 -0.60
N LEU A 394 29.03 -8.50 -1.92
CA LEU A 394 30.28 -8.95 -2.52
C LEU A 394 31.48 -8.12 -2.07
N VAL A 395 31.32 -6.80 -1.97
CA VAL A 395 32.36 -5.91 -1.42
C VAL A 395 32.68 -6.28 0.03
N ASP A 396 31.67 -6.51 0.86
CA ASP A 396 31.85 -6.95 2.24
C ASP A 396 32.53 -8.33 2.32
N TYR A 397 32.12 -9.29 1.47
CA TYR A 397 32.73 -10.62 1.40
C TYR A 397 34.21 -10.58 0.99
N THR A 398 34.62 -9.62 0.15
CA THR A 398 36.05 -9.43 -0.18
C THR A 398 36.88 -8.86 0.97
N ILE A 399 36.24 -8.38 2.03
CA ILE A 399 36.86 -7.83 3.24
C ILE A 399 36.63 -8.84 4.39
N THR A 400 37.48 -9.85 4.45
CA THR A 400 37.37 -10.91 5.46
C THR A 400 37.88 -10.44 6.83
N ASP A 401 36.98 -10.31 7.81
CA ASP A 401 37.20 -10.70 9.22
C ASP A 401 35.93 -10.45 10.05
N THR A 402 34.95 -11.38 10.04
CA THR A 402 33.92 -11.41 11.10
C THR A 402 33.32 -12.81 11.28
N TYR A 403 33.33 -13.31 12.52
CA TYR A 403 32.69 -14.55 12.95
C TYR A 403 31.39 -14.24 13.70
N THR A 404 30.31 -14.97 13.40
CA THR A 404 29.21 -15.19 14.36
C THR A 404 28.71 -16.64 14.28
N GLN A 405 28.71 -17.32 15.42
CA GLN A 405 27.86 -18.49 15.66
C GLN A 405 27.33 -18.44 17.10
N ARG A 406 26.04 -18.78 17.26
CA ARG A 406 25.47 -19.31 18.50
C ARG A 406 24.44 -20.39 18.16
N GLY A 407 24.43 -21.45 18.96
CA GLY A 407 23.53 -22.59 18.86
C GLY A 407 22.26 -22.46 19.71
N TRP A 408 21.31 -23.33 19.40
CA TRP A 408 19.93 -23.39 19.90
C TRP A 408 19.73 -24.61 20.79
N PHE A 409 19.13 -24.43 21.98
CA PHE A 409 18.13 -25.34 22.55
C PHE A 409 17.47 -24.69 23.79
N ILE A 410 16.13 -24.65 23.82
CA ILE A 410 15.33 -24.33 25.01
C ILE A 410 14.27 -25.42 25.15
N HIS A 411 14.14 -26.02 26.34
CA HIS A 411 13.19 -27.09 26.61
C HIS A 411 11.73 -26.56 26.65
N PRO A 412 10.76 -27.26 26.03
CA PRO A 412 9.38 -26.80 25.88
C PRO A 412 8.48 -27.00 27.11
N MET A 413 9.05 -27.11 28.31
CA MET A 413 8.26 -27.23 29.54
C MET A 413 8.90 -26.36 30.62
N GLY A 414 8.36 -25.16 30.79
CA GLY A 414 8.71 -24.26 31.88
C GLY A 414 8.39 -24.94 33.22
N SER A 415 9.36 -24.91 34.13
CA SER A 415 9.20 -25.32 35.51
C SER A 415 8.83 -24.10 36.36
N SER A 416 7.79 -24.26 37.17
CA SER A 416 7.40 -23.45 38.33
C SER A 416 6.83 -22.05 38.11
N GLY A 417 5.50 -21.98 38.16
CA GLY A 417 4.76 -20.79 38.56
C GLY A 417 3.25 -20.98 38.43
N THR A 418 2.50 -20.90 39.53
CA THR A 418 1.03 -20.78 39.45
C THR A 418 0.68 -19.37 39.02
N PHE A 419 0.18 -19.20 37.79
CA PHE A 419 -0.27 -17.90 37.30
C PHE A 419 -1.54 -17.45 38.06
N PRO A 420 -1.55 -16.24 38.65
CA PRO A 420 -2.66 -15.80 39.49
C PRO A 420 -3.94 -15.54 38.65
N MET A 421 -5.09 -16.01 39.14
CA MET A 421 -6.38 -15.92 38.41
C MET A 421 -6.87 -14.48 38.16
N TRP A 422 -6.54 -13.52 39.05
CA TRP A 422 -6.92 -12.11 38.84
C TRP A 422 -6.20 -11.49 37.64
N MET A 423 -4.97 -11.94 37.36
CA MET A 423 -4.17 -11.45 36.24
C MET A 423 -4.72 -11.92 34.89
N MET A 424 -5.42 -13.07 34.85
CA MET A 424 -6.08 -13.57 33.65
C MET A 424 -7.15 -12.59 33.13
N PHE A 425 -7.94 -12.00 34.03
CA PHE A 425 -8.92 -10.97 33.68
C PHE A 425 -8.27 -9.60 33.49
N ALA A 426 -7.28 -9.24 34.30
CA ALA A 426 -6.58 -7.97 34.17
C ALA A 426 -5.82 -7.83 32.83
N SER A 427 -5.39 -8.95 32.24
CA SER A 427 -4.73 -8.99 30.92
C SER A 427 -5.61 -8.48 29.76
N ALA A 428 -6.92 -8.31 29.97
CA ALA A 428 -7.80 -7.67 29.00
C ALA A 428 -7.42 -6.21 28.70
N ILE A 429 -6.88 -5.49 29.69
CA ILE A 429 -6.46 -4.08 29.53
C ILE A 429 -5.27 -3.95 28.56
N PRO A 430 -4.12 -4.62 28.78
CA PRO A 430 -3.02 -4.59 27.83
C PRO A 430 -3.41 -5.18 26.47
N ALA A 431 -4.29 -6.19 26.43
CA ALA A 431 -4.84 -6.71 25.16
C ALA A 431 -5.64 -5.65 24.39
N LEU A 432 -6.47 -4.84 25.05
CA LEU A 432 -7.20 -3.75 24.39
C LEU A 432 -6.25 -2.71 23.78
N LEU A 433 -5.16 -2.38 24.48
CA LEU A 433 -4.14 -1.46 23.97
C LEU A 433 -3.48 -2.01 22.71
N VAL A 434 -3.04 -3.27 22.74
CA VAL A 434 -2.43 -3.94 21.58
C VAL A 434 -3.43 -4.05 20.42
N PHE A 435 -4.70 -4.34 20.72
CA PHE A 435 -5.76 -4.38 19.73
C PHE A 435 -5.90 -3.03 19.01
N ILE A 436 -5.97 -1.92 19.75
CA ILE A 436 -6.09 -0.58 19.16
C ILE A 436 -4.88 -0.26 18.28
N LEU A 437 -3.67 -0.58 18.73
CA LEU A 437 -2.44 -0.37 17.95
C LEU A 437 -2.46 -1.14 16.64
N ILE A 438 -2.71 -2.45 16.69
CA ILE A 438 -2.76 -3.32 15.50
C ILE A 438 -3.89 -2.87 14.56
N PHE A 439 -5.06 -2.55 15.11
CA PHE A 439 -6.21 -2.10 14.33
C PHE A 439 -5.89 -0.80 13.58
N MET A 440 -5.34 0.20 14.27
CA MET A 440 -4.98 1.48 13.65
C MET A 440 -3.89 1.33 12.59
N GLU A 441 -2.79 0.62 12.90
CA GLU A 441 -1.70 0.40 11.94
C GLU A 441 -2.19 -0.34 10.70
N THR A 442 -2.97 -1.42 10.87
CA THR A 442 -3.45 -2.24 9.75
C THR A 442 -4.44 -1.48 8.87
N GLN A 443 -5.38 -0.75 9.47
CA GLN A 443 -6.41 -0.03 8.71
C GLN A 443 -5.85 1.18 7.96
N ILE A 444 -4.97 1.97 8.60
CA ILE A 444 -4.30 3.10 7.91
C ILE A 444 -3.44 2.57 6.76
N THR A 445 -2.68 1.50 6.99
CA THR A 445 -1.85 0.91 5.92
C THR A 445 -2.71 0.38 4.78
N THR A 446 -3.85 -0.25 5.09
CA THR A 446 -4.79 -0.73 4.06
C THR A 446 -5.30 0.41 3.20
N LEU A 447 -5.69 1.54 3.81
CA LEU A 447 -6.15 2.74 3.11
C LEU A 447 -5.09 3.40 2.24
N ILE A 448 -3.82 3.40 2.67
CA ILE A 448 -2.72 3.99 1.88
C ILE A 448 -2.42 3.11 0.65
N VAL A 449 -2.63 1.80 0.76
CA VAL A 449 -2.31 0.82 -0.29
C VAL A 449 -3.47 0.64 -1.28
N SER A 450 -4.73 0.75 -0.83
CA SER A 450 -5.94 0.63 -1.66
C SER A 450 -6.24 1.91 -2.42
#